data_AF-A0A8T7FUJ9-F1
#
_entry.id   AF-A0A8T7FUJ9-F1
#
_cell.length_a   1.000
_cell.length_b   1.000
_cell.length_c   1.000
_cell.angle_alpha   90.00
_cell.angle_beta   90.00
_cell.angle_gamma   90.00
#
_symmetry.space_group_name_H-M   'P 1'
#
loop_
_entity.id
_entity.type
_entity.pdbx_description
1 polymer ?
#
loop_
_entity_poly.entity_id
_entity_poly.type
_entity_poly.pdbx_seq_one_letter_code
_entity_poly.pdbx_strand_id
1 'polypeptide(L)'
;MPRSFSRYPPRSAGTIVPTFLLGFIPIPFVLLPPVWGILGSLFIALLWVNIFWGIINLMPVYPLDGGNVARYVLIQRDPRGGLRTSLWVSVITGATVAVVGLLFLQSIYMALLFGFLAFQSYQMLQSAGRW
;
A
#
# COMPACT_ATOMS: atom_id res chain seq x y z
N MET A 1 -13.73 -45.04 46.68
CA MET A 1 -12.82 -43.93 46.30
C MET A 1 -13.35 -43.26 45.02
N PRO A 2 -13.92 -42.04 45.08
CA PRO A 2 -14.40 -41.35 43.88
C PRO A 2 -13.31 -40.39 43.36
N ARG A 3 -12.87 -40.56 42.11
CA ARG A 3 -11.93 -39.62 41.47
C ARG A 3 -12.72 -38.41 40.94
N SER A 4 -12.48 -37.25 41.53
CA SER A 4 -13.02 -35.96 41.08
C SER A 4 -12.40 -35.58 39.73
N PHE A 5 -13.23 -35.49 38.69
CA PHE A 5 -12.83 -34.92 37.41
C PHE A 5 -12.73 -33.39 37.55
N SER A 6 -11.51 -32.88 37.65
CA SER A 6 -11.22 -31.45 37.54
C SER A 6 -11.44 -31.01 36.08
N ARG A 7 -12.56 -30.32 35.82
CA ARG A 7 -12.83 -29.67 34.54
C ARG A 7 -12.03 -28.38 34.47
N TYR A 8 -10.90 -28.40 33.77
CA TYR A 8 -10.34 -27.16 33.25
C TYR A 8 -11.21 -26.66 32.10
N PRO A 9 -11.68 -25.40 32.10
CA PRO A 9 -12.28 -24.84 30.90
C PRO A 9 -11.15 -24.65 29.86
N PRO A 10 -11.25 -25.23 28.66
CA PRO A 10 -10.39 -24.82 27.56
C PRO A 10 -10.78 -23.38 27.24
N ARG A 11 -9.90 -22.43 27.55
CA ARG A 11 -9.97 -21.07 27.02
C ARG A 11 -9.62 -21.13 25.52
N SER A 12 -10.55 -21.68 24.74
CA SER A 12 -10.51 -21.75 23.27
C SER A 12 -11.30 -20.60 22.65
N ALA A 13 -11.17 -19.41 23.23
CA ALA A 13 -11.57 -18.18 22.57
C ALA A 13 -10.27 -17.45 22.25
N GLY A 14 -9.82 -17.56 21.01
CA GLY A 14 -8.71 -16.74 20.52
C GLY A 14 -9.11 -15.28 20.73
N THR A 15 -8.45 -14.62 21.69
CA THR A 15 -8.63 -13.19 21.90
C THR A 15 -8.10 -12.49 20.66
N ILE A 16 -9.00 -11.90 19.89
CA ILE A 16 -8.65 -11.02 18.78
C ILE A 16 -8.12 -9.75 19.45
N VAL A 17 -6.80 -9.58 19.50
CA VAL A 17 -6.20 -8.29 19.85
C VAL A 17 -6.00 -7.56 18.53
N PRO A 18 -6.82 -6.56 18.19
CA PRO A 18 -6.59 -5.77 17.01
C PRO A 18 -5.36 -4.88 17.25
N THR A 19 -4.19 -5.35 16.85
CA THR A 19 -3.00 -4.51 16.82
C THR A 19 -3.07 -3.68 15.55
N PHE A 20 -3.69 -2.50 15.65
CA PHE A 20 -3.65 -1.52 14.56
C PHE A 20 -2.23 -0.99 14.45
N LEU A 21 -1.41 -1.58 13.57
CA LEU A 21 -0.21 -0.90 13.09
C LEU A 21 -0.69 0.20 12.14
N LEU A 22 -0.81 1.39 12.72
CA LEU A 22 -1.11 2.68 12.09
C LEU A 22 -2.55 2.87 11.59
N GLY A 23 -3.53 2.36 12.35
CA GLY A 23 -4.93 2.79 12.26
C GLY A 23 -5.71 2.46 10.98
N PHE A 24 -5.07 1.91 9.94
CA PHE A 24 -5.70 1.66 8.64
C PHE A 24 -5.52 0.23 8.09
N ILE A 25 -4.55 -0.54 8.58
CA ILE A 25 -4.27 -1.90 8.08
C ILE A 25 -4.75 -2.95 9.09
N PRO A 26 -5.84 -3.68 8.82
CA PRO A 26 -6.18 -4.87 9.59
C PRO A 26 -5.27 -6.03 9.16
N ILE A 27 -4.27 -6.37 9.96
CA ILE A 27 -3.61 -7.68 9.85
C ILE A 27 -4.56 -8.68 10.54
N PRO A 28 -5.11 -9.68 9.84
CA PRO A 28 -5.83 -10.74 10.51
C PRO A 28 -4.77 -11.61 11.23
N PHE A 29 -4.65 -11.48 12.56
CA PHE A 29 -3.92 -12.47 13.35
C PHE A 29 -4.79 -13.73 13.44
N VAL A 30 -4.58 -14.62 12.48
CA VAL A 30 -5.37 -15.82 12.29
C VAL A 30 -4.74 -16.97 13.09
N LEU A 31 -5.37 -17.36 14.20
CA LEU A 31 -5.02 -18.55 14.97
C LEU A 31 -5.67 -19.80 14.33
N LEU A 32 -5.21 -20.23 13.15
CA LEU A 32 -5.76 -21.40 12.44
C LEU A 32 -5.01 -22.72 12.75
N PRO A 33 -5.70 -23.88 12.71
CA PRO A 33 -5.13 -25.18 13.08
C PRO A 33 -4.01 -25.68 12.14
N PRO A 34 -3.10 -26.57 12.62
CA PRO A 34 -1.75 -26.72 12.06
C PRO A 34 -1.63 -27.40 10.69
N VAL A 35 -2.70 -27.99 10.12
CA VAL A 35 -2.63 -28.71 8.82
C VAL A 35 -3.16 -27.90 7.64
N TRP A 36 -3.89 -26.80 7.91
CA TRP A 36 -4.27 -25.75 6.94
C TRP A 36 -3.43 -24.48 7.10
N GLY A 37 -2.43 -24.52 8.00
CA GLY A 37 -1.78 -23.35 8.61
C GLY A 37 -0.72 -22.61 7.79
N ILE A 38 -0.04 -23.25 6.82
CA ILE A 38 1.02 -22.58 6.02
C ILE A 38 0.52 -22.22 4.62
N LEU A 39 -0.09 -23.16 3.88
CA LEU A 39 -0.56 -22.90 2.52
C LEU A 39 -1.68 -21.86 2.48
N GLY A 40 -2.62 -21.90 3.42
CA GLY A 40 -3.66 -20.88 3.55
C GLY A 40 -3.08 -19.51 3.91
N SER A 41 -2.13 -19.47 4.83
CA SER A 41 -1.43 -18.23 5.23
C SER A 41 -0.61 -17.65 4.08
N LEU A 42 0.09 -18.48 3.31
CA LEU A 42 0.82 -18.06 2.11
C LEU A 42 -0.13 -17.54 1.03
N PHE A 43 -1.26 -18.22 0.79
CA PHE A 43 -2.25 -17.77 -0.18
C PHE A 43 -2.82 -16.39 0.20
N ILE A 44 -3.23 -16.21 1.46
CA ILE A 44 -3.74 -14.92 1.96
C ILE A 44 -2.65 -13.85 1.89
N ALA A 45 -1.41 -14.17 2.29
CA ALA A 45 -0.29 -13.23 2.22
C ALA A 45 0.02 -12.80 0.78
N LEU A 46 0.06 -13.75 -0.16
CA LEU A 46 0.28 -13.45 -1.57
C LEU A 46 -0.84 -12.60 -2.15
N LEU A 47 -2.10 -12.91 -1.83
CA LEU A 47 -3.25 -12.13 -2.25
C LEU A 47 -3.15 -10.70 -1.70
N TRP A 48 -2.86 -10.56 -0.40
CA TRP A 48 -2.69 -9.25 0.24
C TRP A 48 -1.57 -8.42 -0.40
N VAL A 49 -0.39 -9.02 -0.61
CA VAL A 49 0.75 -8.36 -1.23
C VAL A 49 0.40 -7.90 -2.65
N ASN A 50 -0.21 -8.76 -3.47
CA ASN A 50 -0.58 -8.40 -4.84
C ASN A 50 -1.62 -7.29 -4.91
N ILE A 51 -2.67 -7.34 -4.07
CA ILE A 51 -3.69 -6.28 -4.05
C ILE A 51 -3.10 -4.97 -3.55
N PHE A 52 -2.32 -5.00 -2.47
CA PHE A 52 -1.69 -3.81 -1.91
C PHE A 52 -0.76 -3.14 -2.93
N TRP A 53 0.13 -3.90 -3.55
CA TRP A 53 1.02 -3.39 -4.59
C TRP A 53 0.28 -2.99 -5.88
N GLY A 54 -0.80 -3.67 -6.22
CA GLY A 54 -1.69 -3.29 -7.31
C GLY A 54 -2.30 -1.90 -7.09
N ILE A 55 -2.79 -1.61 -5.89
CA ILE A 55 -3.31 -0.28 -5.54
C ILE A 55 -2.21 0.77 -5.62
N ILE A 56 -1.01 0.46 -5.10
CA ILE A 56 0.15 1.36 -5.18
C ILE A 56 0.49 1.69 -6.63
N ASN A 57 0.50 0.68 -7.53
CA ASN A 57 0.79 0.89 -8.95
C ASN A 57 -0.30 1.67 -9.69
N LEU A 58 -1.54 1.65 -9.21
CA LEU A 58 -2.64 2.43 -9.76
C LEU A 58 -2.68 3.87 -9.26
N MET A 59 -1.77 4.28 -8.36
CA MET A 59 -1.69 5.68 -7.95
C MET A 59 -1.23 6.58 -9.12
N PRO A 60 -1.72 7.83 -9.20
CA PRO A 60 -1.39 8.76 -10.29
C PRO A 60 0.01 9.36 -10.11
N VAL A 61 1.04 8.51 -10.08
CA VAL A 61 2.46 8.85 -9.95
C VAL A 61 3.21 8.23 -11.12
N TYR A 62 3.77 9.05 -12.00
CA TYR A 62 4.64 8.57 -13.08
C TYR A 62 5.97 8.01 -12.51
N PRO A 63 6.47 6.85 -12.98
CA PRO A 63 6.05 6.07 -14.15
C PRO A 63 5.13 4.86 -13.82
N LEU A 64 4.46 4.85 -12.67
CA LEU A 64 3.52 3.77 -12.33
C LEU A 64 2.34 3.72 -13.31
N ASP A 65 1.65 2.58 -13.36
CA ASP A 65 0.53 2.34 -14.29
C ASP A 65 -0.55 3.42 -14.16
N GLY A 66 -0.93 3.78 -12.94
CA GLY A 66 -1.89 4.85 -12.67
C GLY A 66 -1.41 6.23 -13.12
N GLY A 67 -0.11 6.50 -13.04
CA GLY A 67 0.51 7.71 -13.57
C GLY A 67 0.44 7.79 -15.09
N ASN A 68 0.67 6.66 -15.77
CA ASN A 68 0.52 6.58 -17.23
C ASN A 68 -0.93 6.79 -17.65
N VAL A 69 -1.89 6.12 -16.98
CA VAL A 69 -3.33 6.32 -17.24
C VAL A 69 -3.73 7.77 -17.02
N ALA A 70 -3.35 8.37 -15.88
CA ALA A 70 -3.64 9.77 -15.59
C ALA A 70 -3.05 10.71 -16.66
N ARG A 71 -1.83 10.45 -17.12
CA ARG A 71 -1.18 11.20 -18.20
C ARG A 71 -1.95 11.09 -19.51
N TYR A 72 -2.35 9.90 -19.93
CA TYR A 72 -3.13 9.73 -21.17
C TYR A 72 -4.47 10.47 -21.11
N VAL A 73 -5.20 10.35 -19.99
CA VAL A 73 -6.47 11.05 -19.79
C VAL A 73 -6.28 12.57 -19.84
N LEU A 74 -5.23 13.09 -19.19
CA LEU A 74 -4.96 14.53 -19.17
C LEU A 74 -4.50 15.06 -20.52
N ILE A 75 -3.69 14.31 -21.27
CA ILE A 75 -3.28 14.69 -22.65
C ILE A 75 -4.49 14.65 -23.60
N GLN A 76 -5.38 13.66 -23.46
CA GLN A 76 -6.58 13.58 -24.28
C GLN A 76 -7.51 14.78 -24.03
N ARG A 77 -7.58 15.26 -22.77
CA ARG A 77 -8.37 16.44 -22.42
C ARG A 77 -7.72 17.77 -22.81
N ASP A 78 -6.39 17.88 -22.63
CA ASP A 78 -5.61 19.06 -22.98
C ASP A 78 -4.30 18.62 -23.67
N PRO A 79 -4.26 18.62 -25.01
CA PRO A 79 -3.08 18.18 -25.76
C PRO A 79 -1.84 19.06 -25.57
N ARG A 80 -2.01 20.33 -25.17
CA ARG A 80 -0.92 21.30 -25.03
C ARG A 80 -0.36 21.32 -23.61
N GLY A 81 -1.23 21.31 -22.60
CA GLY A 81 -0.84 21.38 -21.18
C GLY A 81 -0.91 20.05 -20.43
N GLY A 82 -1.58 19.03 -20.96
CA GLY A 82 -1.88 17.78 -20.27
C GLY A 82 -0.64 17.00 -19.81
N LEU A 83 0.45 17.05 -20.58
CA LEU A 83 1.72 16.44 -20.18
C LEU A 83 2.26 17.11 -18.89
N ARG A 84 2.29 18.44 -18.86
CA ARG A 84 2.79 19.24 -17.74
C ARG A 84 1.92 19.03 -16.50
N THR A 85 0.60 19.07 -16.67
CA THR A 85 -0.37 18.83 -15.60
C THR A 85 -0.22 17.41 -15.03
N SER A 86 -0.02 16.39 -15.88
CA SER A 86 0.15 15.00 -15.42
C SER A 86 1.41 14.81 -14.56
N LEU A 87 2.50 15.50 -14.91
CA LEU A 87 3.73 15.49 -14.14
C LEU A 87 3.54 16.18 -12.78
N TRP A 88 2.84 17.32 -12.74
CA TRP A 88 2.50 17.97 -11.46
C TRP A 88 1.64 17.08 -10.56
N VAL A 89 0.63 16.41 -11.12
CA VAL A 89 -0.17 15.42 -10.38
C VAL A 89 0.73 14.32 -9.82
N SER A 90 1.70 13.84 -10.60
CA SER A 90 2.65 12.83 -10.15
C SER A 90 3.55 13.30 -9.02
N VAL A 91 4.06 14.54 -9.09
CA VAL A 91 4.88 15.16 -8.04
C VAL A 91 4.08 15.29 -6.75
N ILE A 92 2.87 15.85 -6.82
CA ILE A 92 2.03 16.10 -5.63
C ILE A 92 1.59 14.78 -5.00
N THR A 93 1.13 13.84 -5.82
CA THR A 93 0.69 12.52 -5.33
C THR A 93 1.87 11.75 -4.73
N GLY A 94 3.02 11.72 -5.41
CA GLY A 94 4.21 11.03 -4.91
C GLY A 94 4.72 11.65 -3.61
N ALA A 95 4.80 12.97 -3.51
CA ALA A 95 5.20 13.64 -2.27
C ALA A 95 4.20 13.36 -1.13
N THR A 96 2.89 13.37 -1.42
CA THR A 96 1.84 13.05 -0.43
C THR A 96 2.00 11.63 0.07
N VAL A 97 2.16 10.65 -0.83
CA VAL A 97 2.36 9.24 -0.46
C VAL A 97 3.68 9.06 0.31
N ALA A 98 4.74 9.79 -0.03
CA ALA A 98 6.00 9.73 0.70
C ALA A 98 5.84 10.19 2.16
N VAL A 99 5.15 11.32 2.37
CA VAL A 99 4.87 11.85 3.72
C VAL A 99 3.92 10.92 4.48
N VAL A 100 2.85 10.45 3.84
CA VAL A 100 1.91 9.51 4.46
C VAL A 100 2.61 8.18 4.79
N GLY A 101 3.47 7.68 3.91
CA GLY A 101 4.28 6.49 4.12
C GLY A 101 5.24 6.61 5.30
N LEU A 102 5.82 7.79 5.49
CA LEU A 102 6.70 8.04 6.63
C LEU A 102 5.92 8.15 7.95
N LEU A 103 4.83 8.93 7.96
CA LEU A 103 4.09 9.24 9.19
C LEU A 103 3.12 8.12 9.62
N PHE A 104 2.42 7.53 8.66
CA PHE A 104 1.39 6.51 8.89
C PHE A 104 1.81 5.10 8.50
N LEU A 105 2.92 4.86 7.79
CA LEU A 105 3.41 3.50 7.58
C LEU A 105 4.73 3.24 8.31
N GLN A 106 5.32 4.30 8.89
CA GLN A 106 6.66 4.29 9.50
C GLN A 106 7.69 3.62 8.58
N SER A 107 7.44 3.68 7.26
CA SER A 107 8.17 2.95 6.24
C SER A 107 9.07 3.92 5.51
N ILE A 108 10.34 3.94 5.92
CA ILE A 108 11.40 4.69 5.23
C ILE A 108 11.46 4.28 3.76
N TYR A 109 11.23 3.00 3.47
CA TYR A 109 11.21 2.50 2.10
C TYR A 109 10.12 3.19 1.25
N MET A 110 8.88 3.27 1.73
CA MET A 110 7.79 3.94 1.00
C MET A 110 8.06 5.44 0.85
N ALA A 111 8.59 6.07 1.89
CA ALA A 111 8.95 7.48 1.88
C ALA A 111 10.03 7.78 0.82
N LEU A 112 11.10 6.99 0.79
CA LEU A 112 12.18 7.16 -0.19
C LEU A 112 11.75 6.80 -1.61
N LEU A 113 11.00 5.71 -1.78
CA LEU A 113 10.50 5.28 -3.09
C LEU A 113 9.62 6.38 -3.71
N PHE A 114 8.57 6.81 -3.02
CA PHE A 114 7.66 7.80 -3.56
C PHE A 114 8.25 9.21 -3.59
N GLY A 115 9.14 9.54 -2.66
CA GLY A 115 9.91 10.78 -2.70
C GLY A 115 10.82 10.85 -3.93
N PHE A 116 11.48 9.73 -4.27
CA PHE A 116 12.31 9.63 -5.47
C PHE A 116 11.47 9.72 -6.75
N LEU A 117 10.32 9.03 -6.82
CA LEU A 117 9.41 9.11 -7.97
C LEU A 117 8.86 10.54 -8.18
N ALA A 118 8.51 11.22 -7.09
CA ALA A 118 8.10 12.63 -7.15
C ALA A 118 9.25 13.51 -7.65
N PHE A 119 10.46 13.30 -7.14
CA PHE A 119 11.64 14.05 -7.58
C PHE A 119 11.98 13.82 -9.06
N GLN A 120 11.87 12.59 -9.55
CA GLN A 120 12.04 12.28 -10.97
C GLN A 120 10.99 12.98 -11.84
N SER A 121 9.72 12.96 -11.42
CA SER A 121 8.64 13.65 -12.12
C SER A 121 8.87 15.17 -12.17
N TYR A 122 9.40 15.75 -11.09
CA TYR A 122 9.75 17.16 -11.03
C TYR A 122 10.94 17.52 -11.93
N GLN A 123 11.93 16.64 -12.06
CA GLN A 123 13.03 16.84 -13.01
C GLN A 123 12.53 16.80 -14.47
N MET A 124 11.63 15.88 -14.81
CA MET A 124 11.01 15.82 -16.14
C MET A 124 10.17 17.06 -16.45
N LEU A 125 9.52 17.63 -15.43
CA LEU A 125 8.75 18.85 -15.57
C LEU A 125 9.66 20.05 -15.91
N GLN A 126 10.81 20.16 -15.25
CA GLN A 126 11.79 21.21 -15.51
C GLN A 126 12.42 21.10 -16.90
N SER A 127 12.66 19.88 -17.40
CA SER A 127 13.15 19.68 -18.76
C SER A 127 12.09 19.97 -19.82
N ALA A 128 10.81 19.67 -19.53
CA ALA A 128 9.70 19.95 -20.43
C ALA A 128 9.39 21.45 -20.57
N GLY A 129 9.64 22.26 -19.53
CA GLY A 129 9.44 23.72 -19.56
C GLY A 129 10.54 24.53 -20.25
N ARG A 130 11.57 23.87 -20.79
CA ARG A 130 12.69 24.50 -21.51
C ARG A 130 12.48 24.59 -23.03
N TRP A 131 11.31 24.17 -23.53
CA TRP A 131 10.90 24.19 -24.94
C TRP A 131 9.61 25.00 -25.08
#